data_AF-A0A2E7VL54-F1
#
_entry.id   AF-A0A2E7VL54-F1
#
_cell.length_a   1.000
_cell.length_b   1.000
_cell.length_c   1.000
_cell.angle_alpha   90.00
_cell.angle_beta   90.00
_cell.angle_gamma   90.00
#
_symmetry.space_group_name_H-M   'P 1'
#
loop_
_entity.id
_entity.type
_entity.pdbx_description
1 polymer ?
#
loop_
_entity_poly.entity_id
_entity_poly.type
_entity_poly.pdbx_seq_one_letter_code
_entity_poly.pdbx_strand_id
1 'polypeptide(L)'
;MRGALGLTALLLTTTLLLAVPAGAQSDHSTTLVLDEIGAFNNTNDVHTNDEGDEIAVLYVGETFHLKGHLHDGLGQGLGLKCLNVYVDPAVNTNPFATVLTDEDGRFEWFSGDTDDPLSQSGRIEPINGELVGFWSVRLAFEPQNATEGGCATDENETLLASHV
;
A
#
# COMPACT_ATOMS: atom_id res chain seq x y z
N MET A 1 -68.81 -42.25 -29.39
CA MET A 1 -68.56 -40.80 -29.32
C MET A 1 -68.40 -40.41 -27.85
N ARG A 2 -67.54 -39.41 -27.56
CA ARG A 2 -67.05 -38.95 -26.24
C ARG A 2 -65.79 -39.72 -25.79
N GLY A 3 -64.61 -39.13 -25.67
CA GLY A 3 -64.17 -37.73 -25.69
C GLY A 3 -63.01 -37.65 -24.71
N ALA A 4 -61.77 -37.61 -25.21
CA ALA A 4 -60.55 -37.61 -24.40
C ALA A 4 -60.41 -36.27 -23.66
N LEU A 5 -60.23 -36.32 -22.33
CA LEU A 5 -59.73 -35.18 -21.56
C LEU A 5 -58.26 -35.42 -21.25
N GLY A 6 -57.39 -34.78 -22.03
CA GLY A 6 -55.97 -34.64 -21.72
C GLY A 6 -55.81 -33.58 -20.63
N LEU A 7 -55.25 -33.96 -19.49
CA LEU A 7 -54.87 -33.05 -18.42
C LEU A 7 -53.45 -32.57 -18.70
N THR A 8 -53.29 -31.39 -19.29
CA THR A 8 -51.98 -30.78 -19.54
C THR A 8 -51.57 -29.99 -18.29
N ALA A 9 -50.62 -30.50 -17.52
CA ALA A 9 -50.05 -29.80 -16.37
C ALA A 9 -48.98 -28.81 -16.86
N LEU A 10 -49.22 -27.52 -16.63
CA LEU A 10 -48.28 -26.44 -16.95
C LEU A 10 -47.31 -26.26 -15.77
N LEU A 11 -46.08 -26.77 -15.90
CA LEU A 11 -45.01 -26.58 -14.92
C LEU A 11 -44.41 -25.18 -15.08
N LEU A 12 -44.80 -24.23 -14.21
CA LEU A 12 -44.08 -22.97 -14.04
C LEU A 12 -42.78 -23.25 -13.26
N THR A 13 -41.65 -23.30 -13.97
CA THR A 13 -40.33 -23.30 -13.35
C THR A 13 -39.99 -21.88 -12.91
N THR A 14 -40.20 -21.57 -11.64
CA THR A 14 -39.71 -20.33 -11.04
C THR A 14 -38.22 -20.47 -10.82
N THR A 15 -37.40 -19.86 -11.67
CA THR A 15 -35.95 -19.80 -11.47
C THR A 15 -35.69 -18.82 -10.33
N LEU A 16 -35.37 -19.35 -9.15
CA LEU A 16 -34.94 -18.56 -8.01
C LEU A 16 -33.52 -18.06 -8.29
N LEU A 17 -33.36 -16.79 -8.67
CA LEU A 17 -32.05 -16.14 -8.66
C LEU A 17 -31.62 -16.00 -7.20
N LEU A 18 -30.69 -16.84 -6.76
CA LEU A 18 -29.93 -16.62 -5.54
C LEU A 18 -29.03 -15.40 -5.79
N ALA A 19 -29.46 -14.23 -5.35
CA ALA A 19 -28.54 -13.12 -5.18
C ALA A 19 -27.54 -13.53 -4.10
N VAL A 20 -26.32 -13.83 -4.51
CA VAL A 20 -25.20 -13.96 -3.57
C VAL A 20 -25.07 -12.59 -2.90
N PRO A 21 -25.17 -12.47 -1.57
CA PRO A 21 -24.84 -11.20 -0.93
C PRO A 21 -23.39 -10.90 -1.32
N ALA A 22 -23.18 -9.76 -1.99
CA ALA A 22 -21.84 -9.20 -2.11
C ALA A 22 -21.27 -9.21 -0.68
N GLY A 23 -20.18 -9.94 -0.48
CA GLY A 23 -19.54 -10.00 0.83
C GLY A 23 -19.36 -8.57 1.32
N ALA A 24 -19.78 -8.30 2.55
CA ALA A 24 -19.58 -6.99 3.16
C ALA A 24 -18.08 -6.71 3.15
N GLN A 25 -17.64 -5.92 2.18
CA GLN A 25 -16.29 -5.43 2.08
C GLN A 25 -16.12 -4.48 3.26
N SER A 26 -15.31 -4.90 4.24
CA SER A 26 -15.10 -4.14 5.47
C SER A 26 -14.32 -2.86 5.14
N ASP A 27 -14.84 -1.72 5.57
CA ASP A 27 -14.15 -0.42 5.58
C ASP A 27 -12.88 -0.43 6.46
N HIS A 28 -12.73 -1.43 7.33
CA HIS A 28 -11.55 -1.59 8.18
C HIS A 28 -10.29 -2.06 7.46
N SER A 29 -10.37 -2.71 6.28
CA SER A 29 -9.13 -3.08 5.56
C SER A 29 -8.52 -1.86 4.89
N THR A 30 -7.20 -1.74 4.88
CA THR A 30 -6.51 -0.70 4.10
C THR A 30 -5.66 -1.31 3.00
N THR A 31 -5.43 -0.54 1.95
CA THR A 31 -4.49 -0.89 0.90
C THR A 31 -3.64 0.33 0.61
N LEU A 32 -2.33 0.10 0.64
CA LEU A 32 -1.33 1.09 0.30
C LEU A 32 -0.81 0.75 -1.10
N VAL A 33 -0.83 1.75 -1.98
CA VAL A 33 -0.35 1.62 -3.36
C VAL A 33 0.78 2.61 -3.56
N LEU A 34 1.91 2.11 -4.06
CA LEU A 34 3.03 2.93 -4.50
C LEU A 34 2.92 3.10 -6.01
N ASP A 35 2.57 4.30 -6.45
CA ASP A 35 2.42 4.64 -7.87
C ASP A 35 3.79 4.90 -8.52
N GLU A 36 4.70 5.51 -7.76
CA GLU A 36 6.03 5.85 -8.24
C GLU A 36 7.05 5.83 -7.09
N ILE A 37 8.23 5.30 -7.40
CA ILE A 37 9.44 5.46 -6.59
C ILE A 37 10.61 5.66 -7.54
N GLY A 38 11.49 6.62 -7.24
CA GLY A 38 12.56 6.96 -8.17
C GLY A 38 13.78 7.55 -7.47
N ALA A 39 14.97 7.09 -7.86
CA ALA A 39 16.21 7.79 -7.55
C ALA A 39 16.28 9.11 -8.33
N PHE A 40 16.80 10.17 -7.71
CA PHE A 40 17.06 11.43 -8.42
C PHE A 40 18.13 11.30 -9.50
N ASN A 41 19.05 10.33 -9.35
CA ASN A 41 20.09 10.03 -10.33
C ASN A 41 19.81 8.63 -10.89
N ASN A 42 19.45 8.56 -12.17
CA ASN A 42 18.74 7.44 -12.78
C ASN A 42 19.65 6.46 -13.55
N THR A 43 20.90 6.28 -13.14
CA THR A 43 21.80 5.32 -13.81
C THR A 43 21.46 3.87 -13.45
N ASN A 44 20.42 3.36 -14.13
CA ASN A 44 20.14 2.02 -14.69
C ASN A 44 20.53 0.69 -14.00
N ASP A 45 21.10 0.63 -12.80
CA ASP A 45 21.29 -0.68 -12.17
C ASP A 45 19.96 -1.22 -11.64
N VAL A 46 19.68 -2.47 -12.03
CA VAL A 46 18.51 -3.23 -11.60
C VAL A 46 18.96 -4.46 -10.84
N HIS A 47 18.31 -4.73 -9.71
CA HIS A 47 18.39 -5.97 -8.98
C HIS A 47 17.26 -6.89 -9.45
N THR A 48 17.58 -8.13 -9.79
CA THR A 48 16.58 -9.15 -10.07
C THR A 48 16.25 -9.88 -8.78
N ASN A 49 15.00 -9.78 -8.31
CA ASN A 49 14.56 -10.50 -7.12
C ASN A 49 14.46 -12.02 -7.37
N ASP A 50 14.14 -12.79 -6.32
CA ASP A 50 13.97 -14.25 -6.40
C ASP A 50 12.83 -14.68 -7.36
N GLU A 51 11.93 -13.76 -7.70
CA GLU A 51 10.77 -13.96 -8.57
C GLU A 51 11.09 -13.62 -10.05
N GLY A 52 12.24 -13.02 -10.32
CA GLY A 52 12.72 -12.66 -11.65
C GLY A 52 12.38 -11.23 -12.09
N ASP A 53 11.81 -10.40 -11.23
CA ASP A 53 11.45 -9.02 -11.52
C ASP A 53 12.68 -8.11 -11.43
N GLU A 54 12.86 -7.23 -12.41
CA GLU A 54 13.91 -6.20 -12.41
C GLU A 54 13.45 -4.97 -11.63
N ILE A 55 14.16 -4.70 -10.54
CA ILE A 55 13.85 -3.64 -9.58
C ILE A 55 14.99 -2.65 -9.55
N ALA A 56 14.75 -1.35 -9.72
CA ALA A 56 15.85 -0.39 -9.70
C ALA A 56 16.53 -0.33 -8.32
N VAL A 57 17.84 -0.13 -8.35
CA VAL A 57 18.69 -0.01 -7.17
C VAL A 57 18.81 1.45 -6.76
N LEU A 58 18.74 1.73 -5.46
CA LEU A 58 18.97 3.05 -4.90
C LEU A 58 20.38 3.13 -4.31
N TYR A 59 21.25 3.96 -4.87
CA TYR A 59 22.61 3.99 -4.37
C TYR A 59 22.73 4.73 -3.04
N VAL A 60 23.66 4.28 -2.22
CA VAL A 60 24.12 5.02 -1.06
C VAL A 60 24.55 6.43 -1.50
N GLY A 61 24.07 7.44 -0.78
CA GLY A 61 24.26 8.84 -1.10
C GLY A 61 23.19 9.43 -2.01
N GLU A 62 22.27 8.65 -2.56
CA GLU A 62 21.16 9.17 -3.37
C GLU A 62 19.96 9.59 -2.55
N THR A 63 19.24 10.56 -3.11
CA THR A 63 17.90 10.97 -2.70
C THR A 63 16.88 10.31 -3.60
N PHE A 64 15.69 10.02 -3.08
CA PHE A 64 14.61 9.39 -3.82
C PHE A 64 13.26 10.05 -3.51
N HIS A 65 12.30 9.88 -4.40
CA HIS A 65 10.91 10.28 -4.18
C HIS A 65 9.98 9.08 -4.12
N LEU A 66 8.85 9.28 -3.45
CA LEU A 66 7.75 8.34 -3.31
C LEU A 66 6.45 9.05 -3.71
N LYS A 67 5.60 8.36 -4.45
CA LYS A 67 4.24 8.81 -4.76
C LYS A 67 3.28 7.65 -4.70
N GLY A 68 2.12 7.88 -4.13
CA GLY A 68 1.12 6.83 -4.01
C GLY A 68 -0.13 7.28 -3.31
N HIS A 69 -0.90 6.29 -2.84
CA HIS A 69 -2.13 6.54 -2.11
C HIS A 69 -2.48 5.40 -1.15
N LEU A 70 -3.14 5.75 -0.05
CA LEU A 70 -3.73 4.86 0.94
C LEU A 70 -5.25 4.96 0.83
N HIS A 71 -5.92 3.81 0.71
CA HIS A 71 -7.38 3.76 0.68
C HIS A 71 -7.93 2.64 1.56
N ASP A 72 -9.19 2.77 1.94
CA ASP A 72 -9.92 1.76 2.70
C ASP A 72 -10.40 0.60 1.80
N GLY A 73 -11.10 -0.36 2.41
CA GLY A 73 -11.63 -1.52 1.72
C GLY A 73 -12.62 -1.16 0.62
N LEU A 74 -13.23 0.03 0.65
CA LEU A 74 -14.19 0.50 -0.35
C LEU A 74 -13.54 1.35 -1.45
N GLY A 75 -12.22 1.55 -1.37
CA GLY A 75 -11.46 2.38 -2.31
C GLY A 75 -11.53 3.88 -1.99
N GLN A 76 -12.05 4.26 -0.82
CA GLN A 76 -12.04 5.66 -0.39
C GLN A 76 -10.67 6.02 0.17
N GLY A 77 -10.12 7.15 -0.27
CA GLY A 77 -8.87 7.68 0.25
C GLY A 77 -8.90 7.91 1.75
N LEU A 78 -7.84 7.48 2.44
CA LEU A 78 -7.66 7.67 3.86
C LEU A 78 -6.70 8.83 4.11
N GLY A 79 -7.28 10.00 4.37
CA GLY A 79 -6.53 11.23 4.51
C GLY A 79 -5.91 11.48 5.87
N LEU A 80 -4.87 12.32 5.88
CA LEU A 80 -4.11 12.73 7.07
C LEU A 80 -3.55 11.55 7.88
N LYS A 81 -3.17 10.48 7.19
CA LYS A 81 -2.60 9.26 7.77
C LYS A 81 -1.09 9.31 7.71
N CYS A 82 -0.46 8.90 8.81
CA CYS A 82 0.98 8.78 8.90
C CYS A 82 1.44 7.42 8.37
N LEU A 83 2.44 7.44 7.49
CA LEU A 83 3.08 6.28 6.89
C LEU A 83 4.55 6.27 7.30
N ASN A 84 5.06 5.10 7.69
CA ASN A 84 6.48 4.89 7.94
C ASN A 84 7.18 4.43 6.66
N VAL A 85 8.27 5.12 6.29
CA VAL A 85 9.20 4.69 5.23
C VAL A 85 10.33 3.93 5.90
N TYR A 86 10.57 2.69 5.50
CA TYR A 86 11.70 1.89 5.95
C TYR A 86 12.68 1.68 4.79
N VAL A 87 13.97 1.62 5.09
CA VAL A 87 15.03 1.25 4.13
C VAL A 87 15.75 0.02 4.69
N ASP A 88 15.72 -1.05 3.91
CA ASP A 88 16.05 -2.43 4.23
C ASP A 88 15.44 -2.92 5.55
N PRO A 89 14.10 -3.08 5.65
CA PRO A 89 13.43 -3.46 6.89
C PRO A 89 13.83 -4.85 7.41
N ALA A 90 14.49 -5.68 6.59
CA ALA A 90 15.05 -6.96 7.03
C ALA A 90 16.28 -6.77 7.94
N VAL A 91 16.98 -5.64 7.81
CA VAL A 91 18.20 -5.31 8.55
C VAL A 91 18.01 -4.11 9.48
N ASN A 92 17.30 -3.07 9.04
CA ASN A 92 17.02 -1.85 9.79
C ASN A 92 15.52 -1.69 10.04
N THR A 93 15.09 -1.97 11.27
CA THR A 93 13.69 -1.91 11.66
C THR A 93 13.22 -0.51 12.07
N ASN A 94 14.10 0.49 12.08
CA ASN A 94 13.71 1.86 12.39
C ASN A 94 13.25 2.57 11.11
N PRO A 95 12.15 3.35 11.17
CA PRO A 95 11.74 4.19 10.06
C PRO A 95 12.87 5.13 9.64
N PHE A 96 13.10 5.20 8.33
CA PHE A 96 13.95 6.18 7.69
C PHE A 96 13.29 7.57 7.71
N ALA A 97 11.97 7.62 7.44
CA ALA A 97 11.19 8.84 7.43
C ALA A 97 9.70 8.55 7.69
N THR A 98 8.92 9.62 7.89
CA THR A 98 7.46 9.56 7.93
C THR A 98 6.86 10.40 6.81
N VAL A 99 5.78 9.90 6.22
CA VAL A 99 5.00 10.61 5.18
C VAL A 99 3.57 10.77 5.65
N LEU A 100 2.96 11.93 5.40
CA LEU A 100 1.54 12.15 5.65
C LEU A 100 0.77 12.06 4.33
N THR A 101 -0.35 11.35 4.35
CA THR A 101 -1.32 11.45 3.26
C THR A 101 -2.05 12.79 3.31
N ASP A 102 -2.40 13.33 2.14
CA ASP A 102 -3.27 14.49 1.98
C ASP A 102 -4.73 14.15 2.35
N GLU A 103 -5.66 15.08 2.18
CA GLU A 103 -7.08 14.88 2.53
C GLU A 103 -7.75 13.74 1.73
N ASP A 104 -7.23 13.42 0.54
CA ASP A 104 -7.73 12.38 -0.36
C ASP A 104 -6.96 11.05 -0.22
N GLY A 105 -6.08 10.94 0.77
CA GLY A 105 -5.28 9.74 0.99
C GLY A 105 -4.09 9.57 0.06
N ARG A 106 -3.73 10.59 -0.73
CA ARG A 106 -2.54 10.56 -1.61
C ARG A 106 -1.32 11.05 -0.88
N PHE A 107 -0.13 10.68 -1.36
CA PHE A 107 1.12 11.24 -0.88
C PHE A 107 2.10 11.44 -2.02
N GLU A 108 2.92 12.47 -1.90
CA GLU A 108 4.10 12.73 -2.71
C GLU A 108 5.18 13.25 -1.75
N TRP A 109 6.31 12.56 -1.68
CA TRP A 109 7.34 12.83 -0.70
C TRP A 109 8.72 12.65 -1.30
N PHE A 110 9.67 13.47 -0.86
CA PHE A 110 11.05 13.46 -1.34
C PHE A 110 12.02 13.41 -0.16
N SER A 111 12.92 12.44 -0.17
CA SER A 111 13.91 12.29 0.90
C SER A 111 14.82 13.50 1.00
N GLY A 112 15.19 14.10 -0.13
CA GLY A 112 16.06 15.28 -0.15
C GLY A 112 15.38 16.61 0.18
N ASP A 113 14.10 16.61 0.57
CA ASP A 113 13.38 17.84 0.86
C ASP A 113 13.84 18.44 2.19
N THR A 114 14.59 19.54 2.12
CA THR A 114 15.08 20.25 3.30
C THR A 114 14.03 21.13 3.96
N ASP A 115 12.91 21.38 3.29
CA ASP A 115 11.81 22.21 3.78
C ASP A 115 10.73 21.37 4.49
N ASP A 116 10.77 20.03 4.35
CA ASP A 116 9.90 19.10 5.07
C ASP A 116 10.51 18.68 6.42
N PRO A 117 9.95 19.12 7.57
CA PRO A 117 10.47 18.75 8.89
C PRO A 117 10.29 17.27 9.23
N LEU A 118 9.44 16.55 8.49
CA LEU A 118 9.25 15.09 8.60
C LEU A 118 10.24 14.31 7.74
N SER A 119 10.92 14.97 6.80
CA SER A 119 11.98 14.41 5.97
C SER A 119 13.35 14.60 6.64
N GLN A 120 13.63 13.82 7.69
CA GLN A 120 14.97 13.82 8.30
C GLN A 120 15.88 12.78 7.63
N SER A 121 16.99 13.29 7.09
CA SER A 121 18.01 12.60 6.27
C SER A 121 17.57 12.26 4.85
N GLY A 122 18.11 12.99 3.88
CA GLY A 122 17.70 12.84 2.49
C GLY A 122 18.51 11.87 1.66
N ARG A 123 19.68 11.47 2.16
CA ARG A 123 20.52 10.51 1.46
C ARG A 123 20.44 9.18 2.16
N ILE A 124 20.35 8.15 1.35
CA ILE A 124 20.48 6.78 1.81
C ILE A 124 21.89 6.57 2.35
N GLU A 125 21.99 6.08 3.59
CA GLU A 125 23.26 5.72 4.20
C GLU A 125 23.61 4.25 3.93
N PRO A 126 24.89 3.86 3.89
CA PRO A 126 25.27 2.47 3.70
C PRO A 126 24.77 1.61 4.86
N ILE A 127 24.06 0.53 4.54
CA ILE A 127 23.64 -0.49 5.51
C ILE A 127 24.70 -1.57 5.49
N ASN A 128 25.46 -1.69 6.59
CA ASN A 128 26.60 -2.62 6.70
C ASN A 128 27.64 -2.49 5.56
N GLY A 129 27.71 -1.34 4.88
CA GLY A 129 28.61 -1.10 3.75
C GLY A 129 28.10 -1.57 2.38
N GLU A 130 26.82 -1.99 2.27
CA GLU A 130 26.20 -2.48 1.04
C GLU A 130 25.28 -1.44 0.38
N LEU A 131 25.00 -1.63 -0.92
CA LEU A 131 24.00 -0.87 -1.69
C LEU A 131 22.59 -1.36 -1.35
N VAL A 132 21.57 -0.53 -1.52
CA VAL A 132 20.17 -0.85 -1.17
C VAL A 132 19.24 -0.65 -2.38
N GLY A 133 18.14 -1.39 -2.50
CA GLY A 133 17.28 -1.38 -3.71
C GLY A 133 15.83 -1.01 -3.41
N PHE A 134 14.96 -0.89 -4.42
CA PHE A 134 13.54 -0.60 -4.10
C PHE A 134 12.86 -1.71 -3.29
N TRP A 135 13.24 -2.99 -3.45
CA TRP A 135 12.70 -4.06 -2.59
C TRP A 135 13.12 -3.91 -1.14
N SER A 136 14.15 -3.11 -0.88
CA SER A 136 14.55 -2.77 0.47
C SER A 136 13.82 -1.52 0.96
N VAL A 137 13.15 -0.72 0.12
CA VAL A 137 12.25 0.33 0.62
C VAL A 137 10.87 -0.27 0.89
N ARG A 138 10.35 -0.09 2.10
CA ARG A 138 8.98 -0.47 2.48
C ARG A 138 8.23 0.73 2.96
N LEU A 139 7.04 0.96 2.43
CA LEU A 139 6.12 1.95 2.98
C LEU A 139 5.03 1.23 3.78
N ALA A 140 4.75 1.68 5.00
CA ALA A 140 3.79 1.01 5.88
C ALA A 140 2.85 1.97 6.59
N PHE A 141 1.57 1.62 6.58
CA PHE A 141 0.56 2.17 7.48
C PHE A 141 0.40 1.23 8.68
N GLU A 142 0.69 1.71 9.88
CA GLU A 142 0.77 0.91 11.11
C GLU A 142 -0.14 1.49 12.22
N PRO A 143 -1.45 1.58 12.02
CA PRO A 143 -2.36 2.37 12.86
C PRO A 143 -2.45 1.90 14.32
N GLN A 144 -2.19 0.61 14.60
CA GLN A 144 -2.26 0.07 15.97
C GLN A 144 -0.98 0.24 16.77
N ASN A 145 0.14 0.62 16.15
CA ASN A 145 1.45 0.59 16.79
C ASN A 145 2.12 1.96 16.72
N ALA A 146 2.62 2.44 17.85
CA ALA A 146 3.56 3.55 17.86
C ALA A 146 4.96 3.02 17.54
N THR A 147 5.58 3.54 16.49
CA THR A 147 6.94 3.17 16.07
C THR A 147 7.93 4.22 16.56
N GLU A 148 8.99 3.79 17.24
CA GLU A 148 10.06 4.68 17.69
C GLU A 148 10.72 5.36 16.48
N GLY A 149 10.81 6.71 16.50
CA GLY A 149 11.33 7.48 15.38
C GLY A 149 10.39 7.58 14.17
N GLY A 150 9.17 7.05 14.27
CA GLY A 150 8.16 7.09 13.21
C GLY A 150 6.80 7.57 13.68
N CYS A 151 5.76 7.05 13.03
CA CYS A 151 4.38 7.35 13.31
C CYS A 151 3.95 6.89 14.72
N ALA A 152 3.08 7.70 15.33
CA ALA A 152 2.30 7.27 16.50
C ALA A 152 1.13 6.37 16.07
N THR A 153 0.44 5.79 17.05
CA THR A 153 -0.86 5.11 16.82
C THR A 153 -1.85 6.08 16.17
N ASP A 154 -2.62 5.58 15.21
CA ASP A 154 -3.67 6.35 14.56
C ASP A 154 -4.89 6.53 15.49
N GLU A 155 -5.63 7.63 15.32
CA GLU A 155 -6.87 7.86 16.07
C GLU A 155 -7.94 6.80 15.77
N ASN A 156 -7.88 6.16 14.59
CA ASN A 156 -8.75 5.07 14.19
C ASN A 156 -8.01 3.73 14.22
N GLU A 157 -7.91 3.14 15.42
CA GLU A 157 -7.29 1.84 15.66
C GLU A 157 -8.01 0.65 14.98
N THR A 158 -9.22 0.87 14.45
CA THR A 158 -9.99 -0.19 13.76
C THR A 158 -9.52 -0.44 12.33
N LEU A 159 -8.82 0.52 11.71
CA LEU A 159 -8.20 0.34 10.40
C LEU A 159 -7.06 -0.66 10.51
N LEU A 160 -6.99 -1.66 9.63
CA LEU A 160 -5.93 -2.66 9.65
C LEU A 160 -4.64 -2.10 9.05
N ALA A 161 -3.49 -2.65 9.45
CA ALA A 161 -2.20 -2.28 8.87
C ALA A 161 -2.05 -2.78 7.43
N SER A 162 -1.31 -2.04 6.61
CA SER A 162 -0.94 -2.42 5.24
C SER A 162 0.45 -1.89 4.89
N HIS A 163 1.18 -2.62 4.04
CA HIS A 163 2.49 -2.17 3.54
C HIS A 163 2.68 -2.60 2.08
N VAL A 164 3.64 -1.95 1.42
CA VAL A 164 4.12 -2.25 0.07
C VAL A 164 5.63 -2.16 0.05
#